data_AF-A0A840BE34-F1
#
_entry.id   AF-A0A840BE34-F1
#
_cell.length_a   1.000
_cell.length_b   1.000
_cell.length_c   1.000
_cell.angle_alpha   90.00
_cell.angle_beta   90.00
_cell.angle_gamma   90.00
#
_symmetry.space_group_name_H-M   'P 1'
#
loop_
_entity.id
_entity.type
_entity.pdbx_description
1 polymer ?
#
loop_
_entity_poly.entity_id
_entity_poly.type
_entity_poly.pdbx_seq_one_letter_code
_entity_poly.pdbx_strand_id
1 'polypeptide(L)'
;MTQSLSPQLQRKVRQLFTDEQSVLAIQALETGCGDALPLIASQGDVGLERVRAAALKLSQGSLDKLDEAIKLAQTDWRDVLLAAGFGHSVTAHQSWLNEAPQG
;
A
#
# COMPACT_ATOMS: atom_id res chain seq x y z
N MET A 1 -15.55 -2.03 -7.70
CA MET A 1 -15.00 -3.37 -7.96
C MET A 1 -13.65 -3.44 -7.25
N THR A 2 -13.42 -4.43 -6.40
CA THR A 2 -12.13 -4.53 -5.69
C THR A 2 -11.06 -5.03 -6.65
N GLN A 3 -10.06 -4.20 -6.98
CA GLN A 3 -8.96 -4.58 -7.87
C GLN A 3 -7.86 -5.33 -7.10
N SER A 4 -7.45 -6.49 -7.60
CA SER A 4 -6.41 -7.31 -6.96
C SER A 4 -5.04 -6.63 -6.91
N LEU A 5 -4.21 -6.97 -5.92
CA LEU A 5 -2.84 -6.47 -5.82
C LEU A 5 -1.93 -7.07 -6.92
N SER A 6 -0.93 -6.30 -7.37
CA SER A 6 0.09 -6.82 -8.29
C SER A 6 0.98 -7.88 -7.63
N PRO A 7 1.64 -8.76 -8.43
CA PRO A 7 2.52 -9.79 -7.90
C PRO A 7 3.67 -9.24 -7.04
N GLN A 8 4.21 -8.07 -7.39
CA GLN A 8 5.30 -7.42 -6.65
C GLN A 8 4.84 -6.96 -5.27
N LEU A 9 3.65 -6.37 -5.20
CA LEU A 9 3.08 -5.91 -3.94
C LEU A 9 2.68 -7.09 -3.04
N GLN A 10 2.06 -8.14 -3.60
CA GLN A 10 1.77 -9.38 -2.86
C GLN A 10 3.04 -10.02 -2.28
N ARG A 11 4.13 -10.06 -3.06
CA ARG A 11 5.42 -10.55 -2.58
C ARG A 11 5.94 -9.72 -1.41
N LYS A 12 5.83 -8.39 -1.47
CA LYS A 12 6.27 -7.51 -0.38
C LYS A 12 5.41 -7.67 0.87
N VAL A 13 4.09 -7.88 0.74
CA VAL A 13 3.23 -8.22 1.89
C VAL A 13 3.75 -9.47 2.60
N ARG A 14 4.01 -10.55 1.85
CA ARG A 14 4.53 -11.82 2.40
C ARG A 14 5.93 -11.72 3.02
N GLN A 15 6.67 -10.63 2.74
CA GLN A 15 7.95 -10.36 3.40
C GLN A 15 7.79 -9.64 4.74
N LEU A 16 6.68 -8.91 4.93
CA LEU A 16 6.45 -8.07 6.10
C LEU A 16 5.52 -8.71 7.14
N PHE A 17 4.71 -9.67 6.73
CA PHE A 17 3.69 -10.30 7.55
C PHE A 17 3.87 -11.83 7.59
N THR A 18 3.36 -12.47 8.64
CA THR A 18 3.23 -13.94 8.66
C THR A 18 2.24 -14.40 7.58
N ASP A 19 2.19 -15.70 7.28
CA ASP A 19 1.26 -16.25 6.28
C ASP A 19 -0.21 -15.91 6.59
N GLU A 20 -0.61 -16.01 7.86
CA GLU A 20 -1.96 -15.66 8.31
C GLU A 20 -2.24 -14.16 8.16
N GLN A 21 -1.32 -13.31 8.63
CA GLN A 21 -1.46 -11.86 8.56
C GLN A 21 -1.39 -11.35 7.12
N SER A 22 -0.67 -12.03 6.23
CA SER A 22 -0.54 -11.65 4.83
C SER A 22 -1.89 -11.68 4.11
N VAL A 23 -2.74 -12.67 4.41
CA VAL A 23 -4.08 -12.76 3.84
C VAL A 23 -4.93 -11.56 4.27
N LEU A 24 -4.90 -11.23 5.56
CA LEU A 24 -5.62 -10.08 6.11
C LEU A 24 -5.11 -8.76 5.54
N ALA A 25 -3.79 -8.60 5.43
CA ALA A 25 -3.17 -7.40 4.88
C ALA A 25 -3.52 -7.19 3.39
N ILE A 26 -3.52 -8.27 2.59
CA ILE A 26 -3.92 -8.20 1.17
C ILE A 26 -5.38 -7.74 1.07
N GLN A 27 -6.27 -8.38 1.83
CA GLN A 27 -7.69 -8.04 1.80
C GLN A 27 -7.94 -6.59 2.24
N ALA A 28 -7.25 -6.13 3.29
CA ALA A 28 -7.35 -4.75 3.77
C ALA A 28 -6.87 -3.73 2.72
N LEU A 29 -5.76 -3.99 2.03
CA LEU A 29 -5.26 -3.11 0.95
C LEU A 29 -6.18 -3.08 -0.26
N GLU A 30 -6.72 -4.23 -0.67
CA GLU A 30 -7.62 -4.33 -1.81
C GLU A 30 -8.91 -3.56 -1.59
N THR A 31 -9.49 -3.69 -0.39
CA THR A 31 -10.77 -3.07 0.00
C THR A 31 -10.62 -1.61 0.43
N GLY A 32 -9.65 -1.33 1.29
CA GLY A 32 -9.47 -0.03 1.93
C GLY A 32 -8.68 0.97 1.10
N CYS A 33 -7.82 0.50 0.20
CA CYS A 33 -7.08 1.32 -0.76
C CYS A 33 -7.51 0.96 -2.19
N GLY A 34 -8.80 1.11 -2.48
CA GLY A 34 -9.42 0.89 -3.80
C GLY A 34 -10.38 2.02 -4.13
N ASP A 35 -11.64 1.69 -4.43
CA ASP A 35 -12.71 2.66 -4.68
C ASP A 35 -12.99 3.60 -3.49
N ALA A 36 -12.54 3.23 -2.28
CA ALA A 36 -12.69 4.02 -1.06
C ALA A 36 -11.79 5.28 -1.02
N LEU A 37 -10.83 5.41 -1.93
CA LEU A 37 -9.89 6.54 -1.93
C LEU A 37 -10.45 7.74 -2.72
N PRO A 38 -10.41 8.96 -2.17
CA PRO A 38 -10.93 10.14 -2.84
C PRO A 38 -10.13 10.48 -4.11
N LEU A 39 -10.83 10.70 -5.22
CA LEU A 39 -10.26 11.10 -6.52
C LEU A 39 -9.21 10.14 -7.12
N ILE A 40 -9.09 8.92 -6.60
CA ILE A 40 -8.03 7.97 -7.00
C ILE A 40 -8.17 7.50 -8.44
N ALA A 41 -9.39 7.49 -8.99
CA ALA A 41 -9.67 7.11 -10.38
C ALA A 41 -8.86 7.96 -11.38
N SER A 42 -8.52 9.20 -11.03
CA SER A 42 -7.68 10.08 -11.86
C SER A 42 -6.21 9.66 -11.94
N GLN A 43 -5.74 8.79 -11.03
CA GLN A 43 -4.35 8.36 -10.95
C GLN A 43 -4.08 7.05 -11.70
N GLY A 44 -5.13 6.32 -12.10
CA GLY A 44 -5.03 5.01 -12.74
C GLY A 44 -4.38 3.92 -11.86
N ASP A 45 -4.15 2.76 -12.45
CA ASP A 45 -3.65 1.57 -11.74
C ASP A 45 -2.30 1.80 -11.07
N VAL A 46 -1.39 2.52 -11.73
CA VAL A 46 -0.04 2.81 -11.19
C VAL A 46 -0.13 3.71 -9.95
N GLY A 47 -1.02 4.71 -9.97
CA GLY A 47 -1.20 5.57 -8.81
C GLY A 47 -1.86 4.86 -7.64
N LEU A 48 -2.79 3.95 -7.92
CA LEU A 48 -3.40 3.10 -6.91
C LEU A 48 -2.38 2.16 -6.26
N GLU A 49 -1.53 1.51 -7.06
CA GLU A 49 -0.42 0.70 -6.56
C GLU A 49 0.53 1.50 -5.67
N ARG A 50 0.85 2.74 -6.07
CA ARG A 50 1.69 3.64 -5.29
C ARG A 50 1.10 3.93 -3.90
N VAL A 51 -0.21 4.18 -3.80
CA VAL A 51 -0.88 4.42 -2.51
C VAL A 51 -0.92 3.15 -1.66
N ARG A 52 -1.24 2.00 -2.25
CA ARG A 52 -1.23 0.70 -1.56
C ARG A 52 0.16 0.36 -1.01
N ALA A 53 1.21 0.59 -1.81
CA ALA A 53 2.59 0.42 -1.38
C ALA A 53 2.96 1.38 -0.24
N ALA A 54 2.45 2.61 -0.25
CA ALA A 54 2.68 3.58 0.82
C ALA A 54 2.08 3.13 2.14
N ALA A 55 0.79 2.71 2.14
CA ALA A 55 0.13 2.17 3.32
C ALA A 55 0.86 0.92 3.85
N LEU A 56 1.28 0.02 2.94
CA LEU A 56 2.07 -1.15 3.30
C LEU A 56 3.43 -0.78 3.93
N LYS A 57 4.13 0.22 3.40
CA LYS A 57 5.42 0.65 3.95
C LYS A 57 5.28 1.26 5.34
N LEU A 58 4.24 2.06 5.57
CA LEU A 58 3.95 2.67 6.87
C LEU A 58 3.52 1.65 7.93
N SER A 59 2.93 0.52 7.51
CA SER A 59 2.52 -0.53 8.44
C SER A 59 3.69 -1.17 9.19
N GLN A 60 4.88 -1.21 8.58
CA GLN A 60 6.06 -1.88 9.13
C GLN A 60 5.79 -3.33 9.58
N GLY A 61 4.88 -4.04 8.89
CA GLY A 61 4.50 -5.42 9.22
C GLY A 61 3.48 -5.55 10.38
N SER A 62 2.88 -4.45 10.83
CA SER A 62 1.81 -4.46 11.83
C SER A 62 0.44 -4.24 11.18
N LEU A 63 -0.54 -5.10 11.48
CA LEU A 63 -1.90 -4.96 10.97
C LEU A 63 -2.60 -3.70 11.53
N ASP A 64 -2.33 -3.34 12.78
CA ASP A 64 -2.89 -2.12 13.38
C ASP A 64 -2.38 -0.86 12.66
N LYS A 65 -1.07 -0.78 12.44
CA LYS A 65 -0.48 0.33 11.67
C LYS A 65 -0.94 0.34 10.21
N LEU A 66 -1.20 -0.84 9.62
CA LEU A 66 -1.77 -0.94 8.29
C LEU A 66 -3.17 -0.33 8.24
N ASP A 67 -4.03 -0.67 9.21
CA ASP A 67 -5.38 -0.11 9.33
C ASP A 67 -5.36 1.41 9.53
N GLU A 68 -4.46 1.92 10.39
CA GLU A 68 -4.25 3.36 10.57
C GLU A 68 -3.83 4.05 9.26
N ALA A 69 -2.88 3.48 8.52
CA ALA A 69 -2.42 4.02 7.25
C ALA A 69 -3.51 4.00 6.17
N ILE A 70 -4.36 2.96 6.16
CA ILE A 70 -5.52 2.87 5.26
C ILE A 70 -6.54 3.97 5.57
N LYS A 71 -6.88 4.18 6.84
CA LYS A 71 -7.80 5.25 7.26
C LYS A 71 -7.27 6.63 6.90
N LEU A 72 -5.96 6.84 7.06
CA LEU A 72 -5.31 8.07 6.60
C LEU A 72 -5.42 8.21 5.07
N ALA A 73 -5.21 7.14 4.31
CA ALA A 73 -5.33 7.17 2.85
C ALA A 73 -6.74 7.53 2.36
N GLN A 74 -7.76 7.03 3.05
CA GLN A 74 -9.16 7.34 2.78
C GLN A 74 -9.51 8.80 3.07
N THR A 75 -8.77 9.43 3.99
CA THR A 75 -8.91 10.86 4.30
C THR A 75 -8.12 11.72 3.29
N ASP A 76 -6.82 11.48 3.18
CA ASP A 76 -5.94 12.08 2.18
C ASP A 76 -4.78 11.14 1.82
N TRP A 77 -4.88 10.49 0.66
CA TRP A 77 -3.83 9.59 0.16
C TRP A 77 -2.51 10.31 -0.13
N ARG A 78 -2.51 11.64 -0.33
CA ARG A 78 -1.28 12.39 -0.59
C ARG A 78 -0.41 12.45 0.66
N ASP A 79 -1.02 12.54 1.83
CA ASP A 79 -0.30 12.52 3.11
C ASP A 79 0.36 11.16 3.34
N VAL A 80 -0.33 10.08 2.98
CA VAL A 80 0.23 8.71 3.06
C VAL A 80 1.42 8.57 2.11
N LEU A 81 1.32 9.09 0.89
CA LEU A 81 2.45 9.11 -0.05
C LEU A 81 3.63 9.89 0.51
N LEU A 82 3.40 11.08 1.08
CA LEU A 82 4.46 11.90 1.64
C LEU A 82 5.13 11.19 2.81
N ALA A 83 4.35 10.67 3.76
CA ALA A 83 4.84 9.95 4.94
C ALA A 83 5.65 8.70 4.56
N ALA A 84 5.25 7.98 3.51
CA ALA A 84 6.00 6.82 3.01
C ALA A 84 7.25 7.18 2.18
N GLY A 85 7.47 8.47 1.89
CA GLY A 85 8.55 8.95 1.01
C GLY A 85 8.27 8.76 -0.48
N PHE A 86 7.01 8.54 -0.87
CA PHE A 86 6.55 8.37 -2.26
C PHE A 86 5.88 9.63 -2.84
N GLY A 87 5.81 10.72 -2.08
CA GLY A 87 5.15 11.97 -2.50
C GLY A 87 5.90 12.75 -3.59
N HIS A 88 7.22 12.62 -3.68
CA HIS A 88 8.05 13.39 -4.61
C HIS A 88 8.46 12.63 -5.88
N SER A 89 8.20 11.32 -5.94
CA SER A 89 8.54 10.49 -7.10
C SER A 89 7.46 9.45 -7.35
N VAL A 90 6.93 9.46 -8.58
CA VAL A 90 5.89 8.51 -9.00
C VAL A 90 6.40 7.07 -9.08
N THR A 91 7.72 6.86 -9.19
CA THR A 91 8.36 5.54 -9.30
C THR A 91 9.02 5.04 -8.02
N ALA A 92 9.12 5.86 -6.95
CA ALA A 92 9.80 5.47 -5.71
C ALA A 92 9.24 4.19 -5.07
N HIS A 93 7.93 3.96 -5.18
CA HIS A 93 7.30 2.74 -4.70
C HIS A 93 7.80 1.48 -5.42
N GLN A 94 8.12 1.57 -6.72
CA GLN A 94 8.62 0.45 -7.51
C GLN A 94 10.03 0.06 -7.08
N SER A 95 10.90 1.05 -6.80
CA SER A 95 12.22 0.80 -6.23
C SER A 95 12.09 0.06 -4.90
N TRP A 96 11.23 0.55 -4.01
CA TRP A 96 11.00 -0.08 -2.70
C TRP A 96 10.43 -1.51 -2.81
N LEU A 97 9.50 -1.77 -3.73
CA LEU A 97 8.98 -3.12 -3.98
C LEU A 97 10.03 -4.12 -4.47
N ASN A 98 11.08 -3.63 -5.12
CA ASN A 98 12.19 -4.44 -5.63
C ASN A 98 13.37 -4.56 -4.65
N GLU A 99 13.41 -3.76 -3.58
CA GLU A 99 14.40 -3.92 -2.52
C GLU A 99 14.27 -5.29 -1.85
N ALA A 100 15.41 -5.92 -1.59
CA ALA A 100 15.49 -7.13 -0.78
C ALA A 100 15.03 -6.81 0.66
N PRO A 101 14.41 -7.77 1.38
CA PRO A 101 14.12 -7.59 2.80
C PRO A 101 15.44 -7.31 3.53
N GLN A 102 15.48 -6.20 4.27
CA GLN A 102 16.59 -5.92 5.18
C GLN A 102 16.42 -6.90 6.35
N GLY A 103 17.36 -7.84 6.46
CA GLY A 103 17.33 -8.94 7.42
C GLY A 103 17.44 -8.49 8.87
#